data_AF-Q5C0N2-F1
#
_entry.id   AF-Q5C0N2-F1
#
_cell.length_a   1.000
_cell.length_b   1.000
_cell.length_c   1.000
_cell.angle_alpha   90.00
_cell.angle_beta   90.00
_cell.angle_gamma   90.00
#
_symmetry.space_group_name_H-M   'P 1'
#
loop_
_entity.id
_entity.type
_entity.pdbx_description
1 polymer ?
#
loop_
_entity_poly.entity_id
_entity_poly.type
_entity_poly.pdbx_seq_one_letter_code
_entity_poly.pdbx_strand_id
1 'polypeptide(L)'
;HQRAIHFLAFTFSRRSASCFCSYSRIIFKSSRSYASKMTHRETIKPIVTSDLCSQNFDSVVLVVEDVLDASSYPILSETLQDASQVNQKFSSDIHTLTCRSLPSKRLIVSFTGHLDRDIDDARRITEASTKGLSHAIKIGSKRPLLLLGQLKSAKKLEHPWLEPSVSCLASLLGGFHALYVPLEVRESSPREGSPCTKPVQSQKAEAFGWFAGTHYAVDHEKLASLAWCLEEGLRVARDIGGSDPERMNAKNIVA
;
A
#
# COMPACT_ATOMS: atom_id res chain seq x y z
N HIS A 1 -23.36 22.96 49.70
CA HIS A 1 -23.88 21.97 48.73
C HIS A 1 -22.77 21.00 48.35
N GLN A 2 -22.75 19.83 48.99
CA GLN A 2 -21.91 18.68 48.65
C GLN A 2 -22.84 17.47 48.68
N ARG A 3 -22.89 16.69 47.60
CA ARG A 3 -23.60 15.40 47.59
C ARG A 3 -22.60 14.30 47.27
N ALA A 4 -22.55 13.37 48.22
CA ALA A 4 -21.65 12.24 48.30
C ALA A 4 -22.11 11.09 47.39
N ILE A 5 -21.10 10.32 46.99
CA ILE A 5 -21.14 9.07 46.25
C ILE A 5 -21.63 7.95 47.18
N HIS A 6 -22.64 7.18 46.75
CA HIS A 6 -23.03 5.95 47.42
C HIS A 6 -22.45 4.74 46.68
N PHE A 7 -21.51 4.07 47.34
CA PHE A 7 -21.01 2.73 47.03
C PHE A 7 -22.01 1.70 47.57
N LEU A 8 -22.32 0.66 46.79
CA LEU A 8 -22.98 -0.55 47.31
C LEU A 8 -22.27 -1.77 46.72
N ALA A 9 -21.47 -2.40 47.57
CA ALA A 9 -20.87 -3.70 47.34
C ALA A 9 -21.85 -4.79 47.80
N PHE A 10 -21.99 -5.85 47.00
CA PHE A 10 -22.52 -7.14 47.47
C PHE A 10 -21.70 -8.27 46.84
N THR A 11 -20.91 -8.93 47.68
CA THR A 11 -20.44 -10.32 47.52
C THR A 11 -21.65 -11.23 47.85
N PHE A 12 -21.84 -12.49 47.44
CA PHE A 12 -20.98 -13.63 47.13
C PHE A 12 -21.92 -14.71 46.52
N SER A 13 -21.43 -15.57 45.62
CA SER A 13 -21.65 -17.05 45.66
C SER A 13 -21.44 -17.69 44.28
N ARG A 14 -20.43 -18.56 44.22
CA ARG A 14 -20.15 -19.50 43.13
C ARG A 14 -21.32 -20.49 42.98
N ARG A 15 -21.73 -20.79 41.73
CA ARG A 15 -22.14 -22.14 41.32
C ARG A 15 -22.23 -22.28 39.79
N SER A 16 -21.52 -23.30 39.32
CA SER A 16 -21.76 -24.12 38.12
C SER A 16 -21.60 -23.51 36.73
N ALA A 17 -20.65 -24.09 36.00
CA ALA A 17 -20.56 -24.13 34.55
C ALA A 17 -21.76 -24.84 33.91
N SER A 18 -21.77 -24.79 32.57
CA SER A 18 -22.66 -25.46 31.59
C SER A 18 -23.99 -24.78 31.27
N CYS A 19 -24.00 -23.94 30.21
CA CYS A 19 -25.04 -24.00 29.17
C CYS A 19 -24.58 -23.22 27.93
N PHE A 20 -23.71 -23.85 27.13
CA PHE A 20 -23.45 -23.43 25.76
C PHE A 20 -24.56 -24.02 24.87
N CYS A 21 -24.95 -23.24 23.85
CA CYS A 21 -25.65 -23.70 22.64
C CYS A 21 -27.16 -24.01 22.77
N SER A 22 -28.00 -23.05 22.39
CA SER A 22 -29.17 -23.27 21.52
C SER A 22 -29.98 -22.00 21.33
N TYR A 23 -29.76 -21.29 20.23
CA TYR A 23 -30.80 -20.49 19.57
C TYR A 23 -30.44 -20.39 18.09
N SER A 24 -30.72 -21.46 17.35
CA SER A 24 -30.70 -21.46 15.89
C SER A 24 -32.03 -22.05 15.42
N ARG A 25 -32.90 -21.17 14.91
CA ARG A 25 -33.93 -21.41 13.87
C ARG A 25 -34.93 -20.26 13.87
N ILE A 26 -34.60 -19.21 13.13
CA ILE A 26 -35.63 -18.41 12.45
C ILE A 26 -35.48 -18.73 10.95
N ILE A 27 -36.58 -19.20 10.40
CA ILE A 27 -36.72 -19.77 9.07
C ILE A 27 -36.67 -18.63 8.04
N PHE A 28 -35.58 -18.52 7.29
CA PHE A 28 -35.53 -17.73 6.06
C PHE A 28 -35.94 -18.63 4.88
N LYS A 29 -37.19 -18.46 4.41
CA LYS A 29 -37.61 -19.01 3.12
C LYS A 29 -37.38 -17.97 2.02
N SER A 30 -36.62 -18.41 1.02
CA SER A 30 -36.75 -18.07 -0.40
C SER A 30 -36.42 -16.64 -0.89
N SER A 31 -35.13 -16.45 -1.18
CA SER A 31 -34.68 -15.86 -2.46
C SER A 31 -33.27 -16.38 -2.80
N ARG A 32 -33.21 -17.58 -3.36
CA ARG A 32 -31.99 -18.13 -3.97
C ARG A 32 -31.80 -17.45 -5.33
N SER A 33 -31.03 -16.39 -5.39
CA SER A 33 -30.14 -16.09 -6.53
C SER A 33 -29.23 -14.90 -6.18
N TYR A 34 -27.94 -15.00 -6.52
CA TYR A 34 -26.92 -13.93 -6.51
C TYR A 34 -26.21 -13.47 -5.24
N ALA A 35 -26.41 -14.06 -4.06
CA ALA A 35 -25.46 -13.87 -2.97
C ALA A 35 -24.27 -14.85 -3.12
N SER A 36 -23.48 -14.68 -4.19
CA SER A 36 -22.10 -15.14 -4.20
C SER A 36 -21.45 -14.52 -2.97
N LYS A 37 -21.03 -15.32 -1.98
CA LYS A 37 -20.31 -14.83 -0.81
C LYS A 37 -19.15 -13.97 -1.31
N MET A 38 -19.26 -12.65 -1.19
CA MET A 38 -18.14 -11.74 -1.43
C MET A 38 -17.12 -12.02 -0.32
N THR A 39 -16.25 -12.99 -0.55
CA THR A 39 -15.13 -13.24 0.37
C THR A 39 -14.18 -12.07 0.21
N HIS A 40 -14.23 -11.14 1.16
CA HIS A 40 -13.26 -10.06 1.25
C HIS A 40 -11.84 -10.68 1.24
N ARG A 41 -11.07 -10.38 0.20
CA ARG A 41 -9.64 -10.71 0.13
C ARG A 41 -8.89 -9.48 0.54
N GLU A 42 -8.26 -9.50 1.71
CA GLU A 42 -7.48 -8.38 2.25
C GLU A 42 -6.39 -7.93 1.26
N THR A 43 -6.03 -6.64 1.30
CA THR A 43 -4.84 -6.18 0.56
C THR A 43 -3.58 -6.77 1.19
N ILE A 44 -2.52 -6.80 0.38
CA ILE A 44 -1.20 -7.28 0.79
C ILE A 44 -0.69 -6.38 1.91
N LYS A 45 -0.47 -6.94 3.09
CA LYS A 45 0.15 -6.19 4.18
C LYS A 45 1.63 -5.92 3.83
N PRO A 46 2.10 -4.67 3.89
CA PRO A 46 3.46 -4.31 3.56
C PRO A 46 4.44 -4.93 4.55
N ILE A 47 5.51 -5.53 4.03
CA ILE A 47 6.59 -6.10 4.81
C ILE A 47 7.66 -5.03 4.99
N VAL A 48 7.88 -4.60 6.23
CA VAL A 48 8.93 -3.63 6.55
C VAL A 48 10.29 -4.34 6.55
N THR A 49 11.28 -3.75 5.87
CA THR A 49 12.66 -4.25 5.86
C THR A 49 13.64 -3.09 5.89
N SER A 50 14.76 -3.27 6.57
CA SER A 50 15.91 -2.34 6.52
C SER A 50 17.02 -2.82 5.57
N ASP A 51 16.84 -3.99 4.95
CA ASP A 51 17.81 -4.58 4.03
C ASP A 51 17.36 -4.47 2.58
N LEU A 52 18.14 -3.75 1.76
CA LEU A 52 17.93 -3.63 0.31
C LEU A 52 18.32 -4.91 -0.45
N CYS A 53 19.16 -5.74 0.14
CA CYS A 53 19.65 -6.99 -0.44
C CYS A 53 18.80 -8.20 -0.03
N SER A 54 17.64 -7.98 0.58
CA SER A 54 16.74 -9.06 0.95
C SER A 54 16.28 -9.84 -0.29
N GLN A 55 16.49 -11.16 -0.27
CA GLN A 55 16.03 -12.06 -1.33
C GLN A 55 14.50 -12.22 -1.36
N ASN A 56 13.76 -11.55 -0.46
CA ASN A 56 12.30 -11.53 -0.42
C ASN A 56 11.67 -10.56 -1.42
N PHE A 57 12.47 -9.78 -2.14
CA PHE A 57 12.00 -8.82 -3.14
C PHE A 57 12.71 -9.02 -4.47
N ASP A 58 11.99 -8.84 -5.58
CA ASP A 58 12.50 -9.08 -6.95
C ASP A 58 12.73 -7.80 -7.75
N SER A 59 12.45 -6.64 -7.15
CA SER A 59 12.82 -5.32 -7.67
C SER A 59 12.82 -4.28 -6.55
N VAL A 60 13.66 -3.26 -6.67
CA VAL A 60 13.63 -2.08 -5.79
C VAL A 60 13.05 -0.89 -6.56
N VAL A 61 12.07 -0.21 -5.97
CA VAL A 61 11.45 1.01 -6.50
C VAL A 61 11.89 2.18 -5.64
N LEU A 62 12.76 3.03 -6.18
CA LEU A 62 13.29 4.22 -5.55
C LEU A 62 12.49 5.45 -6.00
N VAL A 63 11.88 6.16 -5.05
CA VAL A 63 11.21 7.44 -5.27
C VAL A 63 12.10 8.56 -4.76
N VAL A 64 12.50 9.50 -5.61
CA VAL A 64 13.46 10.58 -5.31
C VAL A 64 13.09 11.90 -5.99
N GLU A 65 13.61 13.03 -5.52
CA GLU A 65 13.54 14.29 -6.29
C GLU A 65 14.65 14.36 -7.32
N ASP A 66 15.86 13.97 -6.91
CA ASP A 66 17.09 14.03 -7.69
C ASP A 66 17.95 12.76 -7.49
N VAL A 67 18.80 12.46 -8.46
CA VAL A 67 19.84 11.43 -8.42
C VAL A 67 20.71 11.58 -7.16
N LEU A 68 21.00 12.81 -6.76
CA LEU A 68 21.82 13.12 -5.59
C LEU A 68 21.18 12.69 -4.26
N ASP A 69 19.87 12.45 -4.20
CA ASP A 69 19.18 12.03 -2.99
C ASP A 69 19.47 10.56 -2.64
N ALA A 70 19.82 9.78 -3.66
CA ALA A 70 20.20 8.39 -3.51
C ALA A 70 21.62 8.17 -2.96
N SER A 71 22.39 9.24 -2.77
CA SER A 71 23.73 9.19 -2.13
C SER A 71 23.72 8.55 -0.75
N SER A 72 22.56 8.53 -0.07
CA SER A 72 22.37 7.83 1.21
C SER A 72 22.49 6.29 1.09
N TYR A 73 22.44 5.76 -0.13
CA TYR A 73 22.47 4.34 -0.44
C TYR A 73 23.65 4.02 -1.36
N PRO A 74 24.84 3.72 -0.79
CA PRO A 74 26.05 3.44 -1.58
C PRO A 74 25.87 2.32 -2.61
N ILE A 75 25.03 1.33 -2.29
CA ILE A 75 24.70 0.20 -3.17
C ILE A 75 24.02 0.66 -4.48
N LEU A 76 23.28 1.78 -4.42
CA LEU A 76 22.53 2.30 -5.56
C LEU A 76 23.25 3.46 -6.27
N SER A 77 24.13 4.19 -5.57
CA SER A 77 24.70 5.44 -6.06
C SER A 77 25.53 5.28 -7.33
N GLU A 78 26.32 4.22 -7.45
CA GLU A 78 27.14 3.94 -8.64
C GLU A 78 26.24 3.76 -9.88
N THR A 79 25.23 2.89 -9.79
CA THR A 79 24.30 2.63 -10.90
C THR A 79 23.54 3.89 -11.33
N LEU A 80 23.21 4.77 -10.39
CA LEU A 80 22.50 6.02 -10.66
C LEU A 80 23.40 7.08 -11.30
N GLN A 81 24.66 7.17 -10.87
CA GLN A 81 25.65 8.06 -11.47
C GLN A 81 25.96 7.63 -12.91
N ASP A 82 26.16 6.34 -13.15
CA ASP A 82 26.37 5.80 -14.49
C ASP A 82 25.18 6.11 -15.41
N ALA A 83 23.95 5.89 -14.92
CA ALA A 83 22.75 6.21 -15.67
C ALA A 83 22.62 7.71 -15.99
N SER A 84 23.01 8.58 -15.04
CA SER A 84 23.01 10.02 -15.24
C SER A 84 24.05 10.50 -16.26
N GLN A 85 25.18 9.81 -16.40
CA GLN A 85 26.21 10.15 -17.40
C GLN A 85 25.77 9.74 -18.81
N VAL A 86 25.05 8.63 -18.93
CA VAL A 86 24.56 8.11 -20.21
C VAL A 86 23.32 8.87 -20.70
N ASN A 87 22.38 9.17 -19.81
CA ASN A 87 21.11 9.79 -20.15
C ASN A 87 21.01 11.21 -19.58
N GLN A 88 21.11 12.22 -20.46
CA GLN A 88 20.97 13.62 -20.09
C GLN A 88 19.59 13.98 -19.51
N LYS A 89 18.55 13.19 -19.78
CA LYS A 89 17.18 13.37 -19.26
C LYS A 89 16.86 12.42 -18.10
N PHE A 90 17.88 11.92 -17.41
CA PHE A 90 17.70 10.97 -16.31
C PHE A 90 17.07 11.59 -15.05
N SER A 91 16.98 12.92 -14.94
CA SER A 91 16.43 13.62 -13.78
C SER A 91 14.89 13.77 -13.77
N SER A 92 14.19 13.17 -14.73
CA SER A 92 12.72 13.19 -14.81
C SER A 92 12.15 11.82 -15.17
N ASP A 93 10.83 11.66 -14.99
CA ASP A 93 10.08 10.46 -15.35
C ASP A 93 10.48 9.20 -14.54
N ILE A 94 10.37 8.02 -15.18
CA ILE A 94 10.59 6.72 -14.56
C ILE A 94 11.62 5.98 -15.41
N HIS A 95 12.63 5.41 -14.77
CA HIS A 95 13.69 4.67 -15.44
C HIS A 95 13.84 3.28 -14.85
N THR A 96 14.16 2.30 -15.70
CA THR A 96 14.53 0.95 -15.27
C THR A 96 16.00 0.74 -15.51
N LEU A 97 16.73 0.43 -14.44
CA LEU A 97 18.17 0.24 -14.44
C LEU A 97 18.51 -1.18 -13.99
N THR A 98 19.62 -1.68 -14.52
CA THR A 98 20.22 -2.93 -14.03
C THR A 98 21.24 -2.61 -12.95
N CYS A 99 20.92 -2.89 -11.69
CA CYS A 99 21.82 -2.67 -10.56
C CYS A 99 22.45 -3.99 -10.14
N ARG A 100 23.72 -4.22 -10.50
CA ARG A 100 24.41 -5.51 -10.23
C ARG A 100 24.60 -5.76 -8.74
N SER A 101 24.66 -4.70 -7.94
CA SER A 101 24.85 -4.75 -6.50
C SER A 101 23.60 -5.24 -5.75
N LEU A 102 22.42 -5.15 -6.37
CA LEU A 102 21.18 -5.71 -5.82
C LEU A 102 20.99 -7.17 -6.26
N PRO A 103 20.59 -8.09 -5.36
CA PRO A 103 20.27 -9.47 -5.74
C PRO A 103 19.15 -9.57 -6.77
N SER A 104 18.17 -8.66 -6.70
CA SER A 104 17.07 -8.55 -7.66
C SER A 104 17.52 -8.09 -9.05
N LYS A 105 18.67 -7.43 -9.15
CA LYS A 105 19.23 -6.77 -10.35
C LYS A 105 18.35 -5.67 -10.96
N ARG A 106 17.10 -5.50 -10.53
CA ARG A 106 16.14 -4.54 -11.08
C ARG A 106 15.98 -3.36 -10.13
N LEU A 107 16.41 -2.19 -10.59
CA LEU A 107 16.17 -0.92 -9.92
C LEU A 107 15.24 -0.07 -10.79
N ILE A 108 14.10 0.31 -10.24
CA ILE A 108 13.19 1.28 -10.84
C ILE A 108 13.39 2.59 -10.10
N VAL A 109 13.63 3.66 -10.82
CA VAL A 109 13.77 5.02 -10.26
C VAL A 109 12.59 5.83 -10.76
N SER A 110 11.85 6.46 -9.85
CA SER A 110 10.75 7.34 -10.19
C SER A 110 10.98 8.70 -9.55
N PHE A 111 10.99 9.74 -10.38
CA PHE A 111 11.23 11.10 -9.93
C PHE A 111 9.92 11.78 -9.54
N THR A 112 9.89 12.44 -8.38
CA THR A 112 8.80 13.36 -7.99
C THR A 112 8.83 14.65 -8.81
N GLY A 113 10.02 14.98 -9.34
CA GLY A 113 10.41 16.32 -9.75
C GLY A 113 10.77 17.17 -8.54
N HIS A 114 11.17 18.42 -8.79
CA HIS A 114 11.35 19.40 -7.72
C HIS A 114 10.03 19.62 -6.99
N LEU A 115 10.14 19.80 -5.68
CA LEU A 115 9.05 19.96 -4.72
C LEU A 115 9.12 21.34 -4.03
N ASP A 116 9.72 22.32 -4.69
CA ASP A 116 10.02 23.66 -4.17
C ASP A 116 9.04 24.73 -4.68
N ARG A 117 7.98 24.35 -5.41
CA ARG A 117 7.00 25.28 -5.99
C ARG A 117 5.81 25.46 -5.07
N ASP A 118 5.18 26.63 -5.14
CA ASP A 118 4.01 26.98 -4.30
C ASP A 118 2.79 26.06 -4.50
N ILE A 119 2.73 25.36 -5.64
CA ILE A 119 1.65 24.43 -5.98
C ILE A 119 1.95 22.97 -5.62
N ASP A 120 3.17 22.69 -5.16
CA ASP A 120 3.60 21.33 -4.84
C ASP A 120 3.07 20.91 -3.48
N ASP A 121 2.67 19.64 -3.39
CA ASP A 121 2.24 19.02 -2.15
C ASP A 121 2.53 17.51 -2.16
N ALA A 122 2.12 16.83 -1.09
CA ALA A 122 2.33 15.40 -0.91
C ALA A 122 1.78 14.53 -2.06
N ARG A 123 0.85 15.03 -2.89
CA ARG A 123 0.35 14.29 -4.06
C ARG A 123 1.45 13.98 -5.06
N ARG A 124 2.47 14.84 -5.19
CA ARG A 124 3.61 14.55 -6.09
C ARG A 124 4.38 13.31 -5.66
N ILE A 125 4.50 13.07 -4.35
CA ILE A 125 5.11 11.87 -3.78
C ILE A 125 4.22 10.65 -4.07
N THR A 126 2.91 10.77 -3.84
CA THR A 126 1.93 9.72 -4.14
C THR A 126 1.95 9.33 -5.62
N GLU A 127 1.96 10.31 -6.53
CA GLU A 127 2.00 10.10 -7.98
C GLU A 127 3.30 9.41 -8.41
N ALA A 128 4.45 9.85 -7.90
CA ALA A 128 5.74 9.22 -8.22
C ALA A 128 5.81 7.78 -7.72
N SER A 129 5.36 7.52 -6.48
CA SER A 129 5.29 6.16 -5.96
C SER A 129 4.35 5.27 -6.78
N THR A 130 3.16 5.78 -7.13
CA THR A 130 2.19 5.08 -7.97
C THR A 130 2.79 4.73 -9.34
N LYS A 131 3.46 5.70 -9.96
CA LYS A 131 4.12 5.58 -11.26
C LYS A 131 5.24 4.53 -11.22
N GLY A 132 6.17 4.66 -10.28
CA GLY A 132 7.29 3.74 -10.12
C GLY A 132 6.84 2.30 -9.85
N LEU A 133 5.89 2.11 -8.95
CA LEU A 133 5.41 0.76 -8.62
C LEU A 133 4.58 0.15 -9.75
N SER A 134 3.71 0.93 -10.41
CA SER A 134 2.98 0.48 -11.60
C SER A 134 3.94 0.06 -12.71
N HIS A 135 5.05 0.79 -12.89
CA HIS A 135 6.08 0.45 -13.86
C HIS A 135 6.82 -0.84 -13.48
N ALA A 136 7.15 -1.02 -12.20
CA ALA A 136 7.75 -2.26 -11.71
C ALA A 136 6.88 -3.48 -12.04
N ILE A 137 5.56 -3.41 -11.79
CA ILE A 137 4.62 -4.49 -12.14
C ILE A 137 4.59 -4.72 -13.67
N LYS A 138 4.57 -3.65 -14.48
CA LYS A 138 4.56 -3.76 -15.95
C LYS A 138 5.78 -4.50 -16.50
N ILE A 139 6.95 -4.33 -15.90
CA ILE A 139 8.17 -5.04 -16.30
C ILE A 139 8.28 -6.45 -15.68
N GLY A 140 7.23 -6.93 -15.02
CA GLY A 140 7.16 -8.29 -14.46
C GLY A 140 7.72 -8.44 -13.05
N SER A 141 7.79 -7.36 -12.26
CA SER A 141 7.97 -7.47 -10.81
C SER A 141 6.73 -8.06 -10.15
N LYS A 142 6.93 -8.98 -9.21
CA LYS A 142 5.88 -9.58 -8.39
C LYS A 142 6.03 -9.26 -6.91
N ARG A 143 7.23 -8.88 -6.47
CA ARG A 143 7.54 -8.60 -5.06
C ARG A 143 8.36 -7.32 -4.97
N PRO A 144 7.79 -6.16 -5.36
CA PRO A 144 8.52 -4.91 -5.33
C PRO A 144 8.76 -4.41 -3.89
N LEU A 145 9.96 -3.88 -3.66
CA LEU A 145 10.35 -3.15 -2.45
C LEU A 145 10.31 -1.65 -2.75
N LEU A 146 9.41 -0.91 -2.10
CA LEU A 146 9.30 0.54 -2.23
C LEU A 146 10.23 1.24 -1.23
N LEU A 147 10.97 2.21 -1.74
CA LEU A 147 11.94 3.02 -1.01
C LEU A 147 11.71 4.50 -1.37
N LEU A 148 11.49 5.33 -0.35
CA LEU A 148 11.49 6.78 -0.48
C LEU A 148 12.90 7.31 -0.15
N GLY A 149 13.49 8.09 -1.05
CA GLY A 149 14.74 8.80 -0.83
C GLY A 149 14.52 10.13 -0.11
N GLN A 150 15.63 10.80 0.24
CA GLN A 150 15.56 12.08 0.92
C GLN A 150 15.00 13.19 0.03
N LEU A 151 13.92 13.82 0.44
CA LEU A 151 13.32 14.98 -0.23
C LEU A 151 14.08 16.27 0.13
N LYS A 152 15.23 16.53 -0.50
CA LYS A 152 16.15 17.62 -0.09
C LYS A 152 15.68 19.02 -0.46
N SER A 153 15.10 19.20 -1.64
CA SER A 153 14.64 20.52 -2.10
C SER A 153 13.44 20.94 -1.28
N ALA A 154 12.53 19.99 -1.02
CA ALA A 154 11.34 20.24 -0.24
C ALA A 154 11.64 20.58 1.23
N LYS A 155 12.62 19.94 1.86
CA LYS A 155 13.01 20.22 3.26
C LYS A 155 13.28 21.70 3.56
N LYS A 156 13.62 22.51 2.55
CA LYS A 156 13.84 23.96 2.70
C LYS A 156 12.55 24.74 2.98
N LEU A 157 11.38 24.19 2.62
CA LEU A 157 10.09 24.86 2.72
C LEU A 157 9.43 24.75 4.11
N GLU A 158 9.93 23.87 4.99
CA GLU A 158 9.40 23.63 6.35
C GLU A 158 7.86 23.56 6.42
N HIS A 159 7.23 22.79 5.51
CA HIS A 159 5.77 22.73 5.40
C HIS A 159 5.18 21.43 6.02
N PRO A 160 4.01 21.44 6.68
CA PRO A 160 3.43 20.26 7.34
C PRO A 160 3.25 19.01 6.45
N TRP A 161 3.02 19.17 5.14
CA TRP A 161 2.91 18.03 4.22
C TRP A 161 4.24 17.33 3.95
N LEU A 162 5.37 17.95 4.33
CA LEU A 162 6.72 17.41 4.24
C LEU A 162 7.21 16.73 5.51
N GLU A 163 6.37 16.70 6.55
CA GLU A 163 6.64 15.91 7.73
C GLU A 163 7.00 14.47 7.33
N PRO A 164 8.05 13.86 7.92
CA PRO A 164 8.51 12.52 7.57
C PRO A 164 7.39 11.48 7.51
N SER A 165 6.46 11.52 8.46
CA SER A 165 5.32 10.62 8.54
C SER A 165 4.36 10.80 7.35
N VAL A 166 4.07 12.05 6.97
CA VAL A 166 3.17 12.37 5.85
C VAL A 166 3.80 11.96 4.52
N SER A 167 5.08 12.27 4.32
CA SER A 167 5.80 11.90 3.08
C SER A 167 5.91 10.39 2.90
N CYS A 168 6.25 9.66 3.97
CA CYS A 168 6.32 8.20 3.92
C CYS A 168 4.92 7.58 3.72
N LEU A 169 3.88 8.12 4.38
CA LEU A 169 2.51 7.66 4.22
C LEU A 169 1.99 7.90 2.79
N ALA A 170 2.25 9.08 2.22
CA ALA A 170 1.91 9.40 0.84
C ALA A 170 2.56 8.43 -0.15
N SER A 171 3.85 8.11 0.06
CA SER A 171 4.56 7.12 -0.74
C SER A 171 3.92 5.73 -0.65
N LEU A 172 3.64 5.23 0.56
CA LEU A 172 2.98 3.94 0.78
C LEU A 172 1.60 3.87 0.12
N LEU A 173 0.77 4.90 0.31
CA LEU A 173 -0.57 4.98 -0.29
C LEU A 173 -0.52 5.03 -1.83
N GLY A 174 0.49 5.69 -2.40
CA GLY A 174 0.75 5.64 -3.85
C GLY A 174 1.09 4.22 -4.32
N GLY A 175 1.90 3.50 -3.55
CA GLY A 175 2.21 2.10 -3.83
C GLY A 175 0.96 1.22 -3.80
N PHE A 176 0.15 1.35 -2.75
CA PHE A 176 -1.13 0.65 -2.68
C PHE A 176 -2.06 0.96 -3.85
N HIS A 177 -2.15 2.24 -4.24
CA HIS A 177 -2.96 2.64 -5.39
C HIS A 177 -2.51 1.95 -6.69
N ALA A 178 -1.19 1.78 -6.90
CA ALA A 178 -0.68 1.03 -8.04
C ALA A 178 -1.06 -0.47 -7.99
N LEU A 179 -1.12 -1.05 -6.79
CA LEU A 179 -1.47 -2.45 -6.55
C LEU A 179 -2.98 -2.73 -6.54
N TYR A 180 -3.82 -1.69 -6.48
CA TYR A 180 -5.27 -1.83 -6.49
C TYR A 180 -5.77 -2.59 -7.73
N VAL A 181 -6.71 -3.50 -7.50
CA VAL A 181 -7.42 -4.27 -8.54
C VAL A 181 -8.92 -4.10 -8.31
N PRO A 182 -9.68 -3.58 -9.30
CA PRO A 182 -11.12 -3.42 -9.20
C PRO A 182 -11.85 -4.72 -8.83
N LEU A 183 -12.98 -4.59 -8.16
CA LEU A 183 -13.79 -5.71 -7.70
C LEU A 183 -14.18 -6.67 -8.84
N GLU A 184 -14.57 -6.14 -10.00
CA GLU A 184 -14.99 -6.90 -11.18
C GLU A 184 -13.85 -7.77 -11.70
N VAL A 185 -12.63 -7.24 -11.69
CA VAL A 185 -11.42 -7.98 -12.09
C VAL A 185 -11.11 -9.06 -11.07
N ARG A 186 -11.30 -8.80 -9.77
CA ARG A 186 -11.10 -9.81 -8.73
C ARG A 186 -12.09 -10.96 -8.82
N GLU A 187 -13.33 -10.70 -9.21
CA GLU A 187 -14.38 -11.73 -9.32
C GLU A 187 -14.35 -12.49 -10.63
N SER A 188 -13.87 -11.85 -11.70
CA SER A 188 -13.62 -12.52 -12.99
C SER A 188 -12.35 -13.38 -12.98
N SER A 189 -11.58 -13.36 -11.88
CA SER A 189 -10.48 -14.32 -11.69
C SER A 189 -11.02 -15.76 -11.78
N PRO A 190 -10.52 -16.57 -12.74
CA PRO A 190 -11.02 -17.92 -12.92
C PRO A 190 -10.85 -18.68 -11.61
N ARG A 191 -11.92 -19.32 -11.15
CA ARG A 191 -11.83 -20.30 -10.08
C ARG A 191 -10.85 -21.38 -10.53
N GLU A 192 -10.02 -21.84 -9.60
CA GLU A 192 -9.00 -22.86 -9.80
C GLU A 192 -9.57 -24.02 -10.65
N GLY A 193 -8.99 -24.27 -11.83
CA GLY A 193 -9.44 -25.31 -12.77
C GLY A 193 -10.26 -24.87 -14.00
N SER A 194 -10.53 -23.57 -14.23
CA SER A 194 -11.18 -23.09 -15.46
C SER A 194 -10.20 -22.98 -16.65
N PRO A 195 -10.55 -23.43 -17.88
CA PRO A 195 -9.66 -23.48 -19.06
C PRO A 195 -9.35 -22.11 -19.70
N CYS A 196 -9.51 -21.00 -18.97
CA CYS A 196 -9.27 -19.66 -19.49
C CYS A 196 -7.76 -19.46 -19.79
N THR A 197 -7.45 -19.12 -21.05
CA THR A 197 -6.07 -18.99 -21.59
C THR A 197 -5.20 -17.90 -20.94
N LYS A 198 -5.79 -17.01 -20.13
CA LYS A 198 -5.05 -16.02 -19.30
C LYS A 198 -5.67 -15.97 -17.90
N PRO A 199 -4.90 -16.24 -16.82
CA PRO A 199 -5.42 -16.09 -15.48
C PRO A 199 -5.62 -14.59 -15.19
N VAL A 200 -6.88 -14.18 -14.98
CA VAL A 200 -7.17 -12.84 -14.44
C VAL A 200 -6.66 -12.83 -13.00
N GLN A 201 -5.63 -12.04 -12.73
CA GLN A 201 -4.99 -12.00 -11.42
C GLN A 201 -5.78 -11.11 -10.47
N SER A 202 -6.23 -11.66 -9.34
CA SER A 202 -6.93 -10.90 -8.30
C SER A 202 -6.02 -9.95 -7.51
N GLN A 203 -4.71 -10.06 -7.70
CA GLN A 203 -3.66 -9.24 -7.10
C GLN A 203 -2.56 -9.02 -8.13
N LYS A 204 -2.00 -7.81 -8.19
CA LYS A 204 -0.91 -7.44 -9.10
C LYS A 204 0.48 -7.91 -8.63
N ALA A 205 0.62 -8.17 -7.34
CA ALA A 205 1.85 -8.56 -6.69
C ALA A 205 1.60 -9.71 -5.72
N GLU A 206 2.63 -10.51 -5.44
CA GLU A 206 2.63 -11.57 -4.43
C GLU A 206 3.07 -11.02 -3.05
N ALA A 207 3.93 -10.00 -3.05
CA ALA A 207 4.39 -9.31 -1.84
C ALA A 207 4.59 -7.82 -2.11
N PHE A 208 4.53 -7.00 -1.06
CA PHE A 208 4.83 -5.58 -1.13
C PHE A 208 5.77 -5.22 0.01
N GLY A 209 6.95 -4.71 -0.32
CA GLY A 209 7.96 -4.31 0.66
C GLY A 209 7.94 -2.82 0.91
N TRP A 210 8.18 -2.42 2.15
CA TRP A 210 8.48 -1.04 2.53
C TRP A 210 9.87 -0.97 3.14
N PHE A 211 10.73 -0.13 2.57
CA PHE A 211 12.07 0.06 3.09
C PHE A 211 12.09 1.07 4.25
N ALA A 212 12.46 0.58 5.44
CA ALA A 212 12.71 1.39 6.63
C ALA A 212 14.13 1.99 6.55
N GLY A 213 14.24 3.13 5.84
CA GLY A 213 15.48 3.88 5.73
C GLY A 213 15.84 4.65 7.00
N THR A 214 17.11 5.01 7.13
CA THR A 214 17.64 5.70 8.32
C THR A 214 17.34 7.20 8.39
N HIS A 215 16.85 7.81 7.30
CA HIS A 215 16.76 9.26 7.14
C HIS A 215 15.39 9.87 7.51
N TYR A 216 14.36 9.03 7.67
CA TYR A 216 13.07 9.44 8.20
C TYR A 216 12.90 8.81 9.58
N ALA A 217 12.96 9.64 10.63
CA ALA A 217 12.79 9.20 12.01
C ALA A 217 11.31 8.94 12.32
N VAL A 218 10.78 7.82 11.81
CA VAL A 218 9.39 7.39 12.01
C VAL A 218 9.33 5.94 12.47
N ASP A 219 8.26 5.59 13.19
CA ASP A 219 7.94 4.20 13.49
C ASP A 219 7.38 3.53 12.22
N HIS A 220 8.27 2.94 11.43
CA HIS A 220 7.93 2.36 10.12
C HIS A 220 6.91 1.22 10.21
N GLU A 221 6.91 0.43 11.29
CA GLU A 221 5.93 -0.64 11.50
C GLU A 221 4.53 -0.08 11.73
N LYS A 222 4.40 0.92 12.63
CA LYS A 222 3.12 1.59 12.84
C LYS A 222 2.64 2.32 11.59
N LEU A 223 3.55 2.97 10.86
CA LEU A 223 3.24 3.67 9.63
C LEU A 223 2.73 2.71 8.55
N ALA A 224 3.43 1.59 8.34
CA ALA A 224 3.04 0.57 7.37
C ALA A 224 1.68 -0.06 7.72
N SER A 225 1.44 -0.31 9.01
CA SER A 225 0.13 -0.78 9.49
C SER A 225 -0.97 0.26 9.29
N LEU A 226 -0.70 1.54 9.56
CA LEU A 226 -1.66 2.62 9.33
C LEU A 226 -2.01 2.75 7.85
N ALA A 227 -1.00 2.73 6.97
CA ALA A 227 -1.19 2.81 5.53
C ALA A 227 -2.03 1.65 5.01
N TRP A 228 -1.80 0.43 5.51
CA TRP A 228 -2.61 -0.75 5.17
C TRP A 228 -4.07 -0.58 5.61
N CYS A 229 -4.33 -0.15 6.86
CA CYS A 229 -5.69 0.10 7.32
C CYS A 229 -6.41 1.18 6.48
N LEU A 230 -5.71 2.24 6.10
CA LEU A 230 -6.25 3.29 5.23
C LEU A 230 -6.56 2.75 3.83
N GLU A 231 -5.66 1.95 3.26
CA GLU A 231 -5.89 1.34 1.94
C GLU A 231 -7.09 0.39 1.95
N GLU A 232 -7.30 -0.42 2.99
CA GLU A 232 -8.48 -1.28 3.07
C GLU A 232 -9.77 -0.46 2.99
N GLY A 233 -9.83 0.68 3.70
CA GLY A 233 -10.96 1.61 3.59
C GLY A 233 -11.09 2.26 2.21
N LEU A 234 -9.98 2.74 1.64
CA LEU A 234 -9.96 3.36 0.32
C LEU A 234 -10.34 2.37 -0.78
N ARG A 235 -9.95 1.10 -0.65
CA ARG A 235 -10.29 0.05 -1.59
C ARG A 235 -11.80 -0.20 -1.62
N VAL A 236 -12.44 -0.27 -0.46
CA VAL A 236 -13.91 -0.36 -0.37
C VAL A 236 -14.56 0.86 -1.03
N ALA A 237 -14.06 2.07 -0.74
CA ALA A 237 -14.57 3.28 -1.36
C ALA A 237 -14.42 3.29 -2.90
N ARG A 238 -13.28 2.81 -3.43
CA ARG A 238 -13.03 2.67 -4.86
C ARG A 238 -13.90 1.60 -5.51
N ASP A 239 -14.17 0.49 -4.82
CA ASP A 239 -15.10 -0.53 -5.30
C ASP A 239 -16.52 0.04 -5.37
N ILE A 240 -16.99 0.73 -4.33
CA ILE A 240 -18.33 1.35 -4.32
C ILE A 240 -18.45 2.40 -5.43
N GLY A 241 -17.46 3.28 -5.57
CA GLY A 241 -17.52 4.36 -6.56
C GLY A 241 -17.22 3.93 -8.00
N GLY A 242 -16.55 2.79 -8.20
CA GLY A 242 -16.09 2.32 -9.51
C GLY A 242 -16.89 1.16 -10.09
N SER A 243 -17.72 0.49 -9.29
CA SER A 243 -18.58 -0.60 -9.75
C SER A 243 -19.79 -0.10 -10.56
N ASP A 244 -20.38 -1.03 -11.31
CA ASP A 244 -21.59 -0.78 -12.11
C ASP A 244 -22.77 -0.32 -11.22
N PRO A 245 -23.56 0.68 -11.65
CA PRO A 245 -24.66 1.24 -10.84
C PRO A 245 -25.77 0.24 -10.51
N GLU A 246 -26.01 -0.78 -11.36
CA GLU A 246 -27.02 -1.80 -11.06
C GLU A 246 -26.57 -2.68 -9.88
N ARG A 247 -25.26 -2.95 -9.84
CA ARG A 247 -24.62 -3.68 -8.74
C ARG A 247 -24.58 -2.83 -7.47
N MET A 248 -24.11 -1.60 -7.58
CA MET A 248 -23.88 -0.70 -6.45
C MET A 248 -25.04 0.27 -6.25
N ASN A 249 -26.27 -0.21 -6.46
CA ASN A 249 -27.46 0.57 -6.18
C ASN A 249 -27.60 0.81 -4.66
N ALA A 250 -28.33 1.87 -4.28
CA ALA A 250 -28.46 2.27 -2.88
C ALA A 250 -28.96 1.15 -1.96
N LYS A 251 -29.82 0.26 -2.46
CA LYS A 251 -30.33 -0.89 -1.69
C LYS A 251 -29.20 -1.86 -1.35
N ASN A 252 -28.25 -2.10 -2.25
CA ASN A 252 -27.14 -3.03 -2.03
C ASN A 252 -26.01 -2.45 -1.16
N ILE A 253 -25.91 -1.12 -1.04
CA ILE A 253 -24.91 -0.46 -0.17
C ILE A 253 -25.40 -0.39 1.29
N VAL A 254 -26.69 -0.11 1.49
CA VAL A 254 -27.25 0.22 2.81
C VAL A 254 -27.80 -0.99 3.57
N ALA A 255 -28.19 -2.05 2.86
CA ALA A 255 -28.83 -3.24 3.45
C ALA A 255 -27.81 -4.27 3.97
#